data_AF-A0A2R6GBK3-F1
#
_entry.id   AF-A0A2R6GBK3-F1
#
_cell.length_a   1.000
_cell.length_b   1.000
_cell.length_c   1.000
_cell.angle_alpha   90.00
_cell.angle_beta   90.00
_cell.angle_gamma   90.00
#
_symmetry.space_group_name_H-M   'P 1'
#
loop_
_entity.id
_entity.type
_entity.pdbx_description
1 polymer ?
#
loop_
_entity_poly.entity_id
_entity_poly.type
_entity_poly.pdbx_seq_one_letter_code
_entity_poly.pdbx_strand_id
1 'polypeptide(L)'
;MAGLQPSEEVDERQLELARQAGDTYREAAEYMISEVAETGDTTTEGDYLVGFAQEEAEGMYHPADGGLEWTDPGEENCHLEVIVADAEGGRFLPELAVRATLEGEGETVGPVAVPFIWHPGLYHYGTNLELPGEETYDLMVEVEAPSFPRHDEENGDRYAEDVSATFRASTSRPDRTERHIRFFVRFRADSVLFRADSVL
;
A
#
# COMPACT_ATOMS: atom_id res chain seq x y z
N MET A 1 -1.27 -3.66 -24.46
CA MET A 1 -0.24 -4.72 -24.44
C MET A 1 -0.90 -6.03 -24.81
N ALA A 2 -0.19 -6.98 -25.43
CA ALA A 2 -0.65 -8.36 -25.47
C ALA A 2 -0.43 -8.96 -24.07
N GLY A 3 -1.40 -9.68 -23.53
CA GLY A 3 -1.28 -10.25 -22.18
C GLY A 3 -0.24 -11.35 -22.09
N LEU A 4 0.12 -11.72 -20.85
CA LEU A 4 1.12 -12.76 -20.56
C LEU A 4 0.81 -14.08 -21.29
N GLN A 5 1.84 -14.71 -21.85
CA GLN A 5 1.73 -15.90 -22.72
C GLN A 5 2.60 -17.06 -22.22
N PRO A 6 2.23 -18.32 -22.50
CA PRO A 6 3.11 -19.44 -22.22
C PRO A 6 4.46 -19.30 -22.94
N SER A 7 5.54 -19.68 -22.26
CA SER A 7 6.93 -19.59 -22.72
C SER A 7 7.69 -20.89 -22.40
N GLU A 8 9.01 -20.90 -22.64
CA GLU A 8 9.87 -21.99 -22.14
C GLU A 8 9.95 -22.02 -20.59
N GLU A 9 9.66 -20.90 -19.91
CA GLU A 9 9.78 -20.75 -18.45
C GLU A 9 8.43 -20.77 -17.71
N VAL A 10 7.30 -20.52 -18.39
CA VAL A 10 5.96 -20.47 -17.77
C VAL A 10 4.89 -21.17 -18.61
N ASP A 11 4.11 -22.05 -17.98
CA ASP A 11 2.96 -22.71 -18.63
C ASP A 11 1.63 -21.99 -18.39
N GLU A 12 0.57 -22.43 -19.09
CA GLU A 12 -0.78 -21.86 -18.97
C GLU A 12 -1.31 -21.90 -17.53
N ARG A 13 -1.00 -22.96 -16.77
CA ARG A 13 -1.51 -23.14 -15.40
C ARG A 13 -0.81 -22.18 -14.44
N GLN A 14 0.49 -21.98 -14.58
CA GLN A 14 1.24 -21.00 -13.81
C GLN A 14 0.72 -19.59 -14.08
N LEU A 15 0.42 -19.25 -15.33
CA LEU A 15 -0.20 -17.96 -15.69
C LEU A 15 -1.59 -17.79 -15.08
N GLU A 16 -2.43 -18.83 -15.11
CA GLU A 16 -3.76 -18.81 -14.48
C GLU A 16 -3.66 -18.55 -12.97
N LEU A 17 -2.78 -19.28 -12.27
CA LEU A 17 -2.56 -19.10 -10.83
C LEU A 17 -1.99 -17.72 -10.50
N ALA A 18 -1.08 -17.21 -11.33
CA ALA A 18 -0.52 -15.88 -11.16
C ALA A 18 -1.60 -14.79 -11.29
N ARG A 19 -2.52 -14.93 -12.26
CA ARG A 19 -3.67 -14.02 -12.42
C ARG A 19 -4.61 -14.12 -11.23
N GLN A 20 -4.96 -15.32 -10.76
CA GLN A 20 -5.80 -15.48 -9.56
C GLN A 20 -5.21 -14.82 -8.31
N ALA A 21 -3.88 -14.93 -8.13
CA ALA A 21 -3.18 -14.24 -7.05
C ALA A 21 -3.26 -12.71 -7.20
N GLY A 22 -3.10 -12.20 -8.41
CA GLY A 22 -3.24 -10.77 -8.71
C GLY A 22 -4.67 -10.25 -8.55
N ASP A 23 -5.67 -11.00 -9.00
CA ASP A 23 -7.09 -10.67 -8.82
C ASP A 23 -7.44 -10.55 -7.33
N THR A 24 -6.95 -11.49 -6.52
CA THR A 24 -7.13 -11.45 -5.05
C THR A 24 -6.45 -10.22 -4.43
N TYR A 25 -5.24 -9.89 -4.88
CA TYR A 25 -4.54 -8.70 -4.41
C TYR A 25 -5.29 -7.41 -4.79
N ARG A 26 -5.77 -7.32 -6.03
CA ARG A 26 -6.56 -6.19 -6.53
C ARG A 26 -7.88 -6.02 -5.79
N GLU A 27 -8.55 -7.11 -5.44
CA GLU A 27 -9.77 -7.06 -4.62
C GLU A 27 -9.48 -6.45 -3.23
N ALA A 28 -8.37 -6.85 -2.60
CA ALA A 28 -7.95 -6.26 -1.32
C ALA A 28 -7.57 -4.77 -1.45
N ALA A 29 -6.85 -4.42 -2.51
CA ALA A 29 -6.47 -3.04 -2.82
C ALA A 29 -7.71 -2.15 -3.08
N GLU A 30 -8.66 -2.63 -3.88
CA GLU A 30 -9.91 -1.93 -4.17
C GLU A 30 -10.71 -1.71 -2.88
N TYR A 31 -10.81 -2.72 -2.01
CA TYR A 31 -11.48 -2.57 -0.72
C TYR A 31 -10.83 -1.50 0.16
N MET A 32 -9.49 -1.50 0.24
CA MET A 32 -8.75 -0.48 0.99
C MET A 32 -9.01 0.92 0.42
N ILE A 33 -8.85 1.10 -0.89
CA ILE A 33 -9.01 2.39 -1.58
C ILE A 33 -10.45 2.93 -1.49
N SER A 34 -11.46 2.07 -1.71
CA SER A 34 -12.85 2.52 -1.88
C SER A 34 -13.69 2.50 -0.60
N GLU A 35 -13.39 1.60 0.35
CA GLU A 35 -14.21 1.40 1.53
C GLU A 35 -13.50 1.77 2.84
N VAL A 36 -12.17 1.70 2.91
CA VAL A 36 -11.40 2.02 4.12
C VAL A 36 -10.93 3.48 4.07
N ALA A 37 -10.19 3.83 3.02
CA ALA A 37 -9.56 5.13 2.85
C ALA A 37 -10.55 6.30 2.90
N GLU A 38 -10.05 7.47 3.29
CA GLU A 38 -10.81 8.74 3.21
C GLU A 38 -10.92 9.20 1.76
N THR A 39 -9.84 9.03 0.99
CA THR A 39 -9.78 9.21 -0.45
C THR A 39 -8.79 8.23 -1.06
N GLY A 40 -8.96 7.94 -2.34
CA GLY A 40 -8.09 7.04 -3.06
C GLY A 40 -8.57 6.87 -4.49
N ASP A 41 -7.66 6.45 -5.36
CA ASP A 41 -7.95 6.16 -6.76
C ASP A 41 -6.86 5.27 -7.35
N THR A 42 -7.06 4.78 -8.57
CA THR A 42 -6.08 4.00 -9.33
C THR A 42 -5.97 4.47 -10.78
N THR A 43 -4.78 4.36 -11.34
CA THR A 43 -4.53 4.55 -12.78
C THR A 43 -3.54 3.49 -13.27
N THR A 44 -3.48 3.30 -14.58
CA THR A 44 -2.48 2.44 -15.22
C THR A 44 -1.49 3.30 -15.99
N GLU A 45 -0.22 3.19 -15.64
CA GLU A 45 0.90 3.85 -16.31
C GLU A 45 1.89 2.79 -16.81
N GLY A 46 2.01 2.63 -18.13
CA GLY A 46 2.88 1.62 -18.72
C GLY A 46 2.51 0.19 -18.28
N ASP A 47 3.47 -0.50 -17.67
CA ASP A 47 3.30 -1.85 -17.11
C ASP A 47 2.73 -1.87 -15.68
N TYR A 48 2.45 -0.70 -15.10
CA TYR A 48 2.11 -0.55 -13.69
C TYR A 48 0.65 -0.16 -13.51
N LEU A 49 -0.04 -0.85 -12.61
CA LEU A 49 -1.20 -0.30 -11.92
C LEU A 49 -0.67 0.46 -10.71
N VAL A 50 -0.92 1.77 -10.67
CA VAL A 50 -0.55 2.65 -9.56
C VAL A 50 -1.84 3.11 -8.89
N GLY A 51 -1.92 2.97 -7.57
CA GLY A 51 -3.02 3.48 -6.78
C GLY A 51 -2.54 4.19 -5.54
N PHE A 52 -3.41 4.98 -4.94
CA PHE A 52 -3.17 5.57 -3.63
C PHE A 52 -4.38 5.41 -2.73
N ALA A 53 -4.13 5.36 -1.44
CA ALA A 53 -5.12 5.49 -0.38
C ALA A 53 -4.60 6.49 0.64
N GLN A 54 -5.49 7.33 1.15
CA GLN A 54 -5.18 8.30 2.20
C GLN A 54 -6.07 8.05 3.42
N GLU A 55 -5.44 7.92 4.58
CA GLU A 55 -6.10 7.68 5.87
C GLU A 55 -5.59 8.65 6.95
N GLU A 56 -6.14 8.58 8.17
CA GLU A 56 -5.52 9.24 9.32
C GLU A 56 -4.14 8.65 9.59
N ALA A 57 -3.20 9.45 10.08
CA ALA A 57 -1.87 8.96 10.43
C ALA A 57 -1.94 7.77 11.42
N GLU A 58 -1.12 6.75 11.16
CA GLU A 58 -1.16 5.49 11.91
C GLU A 58 0.12 5.26 12.71
N GLY A 59 -0.01 4.54 13.83
CA GLY A 59 1.15 4.05 14.56
C GLY A 59 1.71 2.78 13.90
N MET A 60 3.02 2.62 13.93
CA MET A 60 3.71 1.51 13.26
C MET A 60 4.82 0.91 14.12
N TYR A 61 5.13 -0.36 13.88
CA TYR A 61 6.33 -0.99 14.42
C TYR A 61 7.53 -0.67 13.55
N HIS A 62 8.60 -0.14 14.16
CA HIS A 62 9.87 0.13 13.50
C HIS A 62 10.97 -0.77 14.04
N PRO A 63 11.97 -1.15 13.21
CA PRO A 63 13.17 -1.82 13.69
C PRO A 63 13.89 -0.99 14.76
N ALA A 64 14.22 -1.62 15.88
CA ALA A 64 14.96 -1.03 16.99
C ALA A 64 16.00 -2.03 17.52
N ASP A 65 16.86 -1.59 18.44
CA ASP A 65 17.87 -2.46 19.05
C ASP A 65 17.21 -3.65 19.77
N GLY A 66 17.34 -4.84 19.17
CA GLY A 66 16.83 -6.08 19.73
C GLY A 66 15.40 -6.45 19.35
N GLY A 67 14.75 -5.75 18.40
CA GLY A 67 13.43 -6.15 17.91
C GLY A 67 12.67 -5.05 17.17
N LEU A 68 11.38 -4.93 17.50
CA LEU A 68 10.46 -3.94 16.96
C LEU A 68 9.96 -3.04 18.09
N GLU A 69 9.87 -1.74 17.84
CA GLU A 69 9.31 -0.75 18.76
C GLU A 69 8.10 -0.06 18.11
N TRP A 70 7.00 0.06 18.86
CA TRP A 70 5.83 0.80 18.41
C TRP A 70 6.09 2.30 18.50
N THR A 71 5.82 3.01 17.41
CA THR A 71 5.88 4.48 17.35
C THR A 71 4.50 5.02 16.99
N ASP A 72 3.97 5.91 17.83
CA ASP A 72 2.75 6.66 17.53
C ASP A 72 3.04 7.79 16.52
N PRO A 73 2.07 8.18 15.68
CA PRO A 73 2.27 9.16 14.59
C PRO A 73 2.58 10.59 15.05
N GLY A 74 2.43 10.90 16.36
CA GLY A 74 2.71 12.23 16.89
C GLY A 74 1.77 13.30 16.33
N GLU A 75 2.33 14.30 15.65
CA GLU A 75 1.58 15.41 15.03
C GLU A 75 1.23 15.14 13.55
N GLU A 76 1.72 14.03 12.99
CA GLU A 76 1.35 13.62 11.63
C GLU A 76 -0.16 13.38 11.57
N ASN A 77 -0.79 13.80 10.46
CA ASN A 77 -2.24 13.81 10.32
C ASN A 77 -2.74 13.03 9.10
N CYS A 78 -1.83 12.49 8.30
CA CYS A 78 -2.13 11.74 7.09
C CYS A 78 -1.26 10.48 7.03
N HIS A 79 -1.86 9.32 6.80
CA HIS A 79 -1.16 8.14 6.31
C HIS A 79 -1.38 8.05 4.80
N LEU A 80 -0.31 8.25 4.02
CA LEU A 80 -0.33 8.08 2.58
C LEU A 80 0.14 6.67 2.25
N GLU A 81 -0.71 5.91 1.57
CA GLU A 81 -0.40 4.60 1.04
C GLU A 81 -0.38 4.63 -0.49
N VAL A 82 0.55 3.88 -1.09
CA VAL A 82 0.70 3.69 -2.53
C VAL A 82 0.71 2.21 -2.85
N ILE A 83 -0.15 1.82 -3.79
CA ILE A 83 -0.20 0.49 -4.36
C ILE A 83 0.52 0.53 -5.70
N VAL A 84 1.47 -0.39 -5.89
CA VAL A 84 2.09 -0.63 -7.20
C VAL A 84 2.00 -2.10 -7.53
N ALA A 85 1.33 -2.42 -8.64
CA ALA A 85 1.09 -3.78 -9.09
C ALA A 85 1.34 -3.90 -10.59
N ASP A 86 1.50 -5.14 -11.06
CA ASP A 86 1.51 -5.47 -12.47
C ASP A 86 0.17 -5.09 -13.11
N ALA A 87 0.17 -4.23 -14.13
CA ALA A 87 -1.04 -3.82 -14.84
C ALA A 87 -1.74 -4.98 -15.56
N GLU A 88 -0.99 -6.01 -15.99
CA GLU A 88 -1.56 -7.16 -16.69
C GLU A 88 -1.97 -8.26 -15.70
N GLY A 89 -1.03 -8.73 -14.88
CA GLY A 89 -1.22 -9.86 -13.98
C GLY A 89 -1.73 -9.51 -12.60
N GLY A 90 -1.78 -8.24 -12.21
CA GLY A 90 -2.38 -7.74 -10.97
C GLY A 90 -1.64 -8.00 -9.66
N ARG A 91 -0.49 -8.68 -9.71
CA ARG A 91 0.30 -8.97 -8.52
C ARG A 91 1.07 -7.74 -8.06
N PHE A 92 1.18 -7.57 -6.74
CA PHE A 92 2.04 -6.55 -6.12
C PHE A 92 3.49 -6.63 -6.65
N LEU A 93 4.09 -5.46 -6.90
CA LEU A 93 5.48 -5.32 -7.31
C LEU A 93 6.33 -4.83 -6.12
N PRO A 94 7.19 -5.69 -5.53
CA PRO A 94 8.05 -5.32 -4.41
C PRO A 94 9.34 -4.63 -4.87
N GLU A 95 10.12 -4.13 -3.91
CA GLU A 95 11.47 -3.56 -4.12
C GLU A 95 11.53 -2.37 -5.07
N LEU A 96 10.46 -1.56 -5.11
CA LEU A 96 10.42 -0.32 -5.87
C LEU A 96 10.85 0.87 -5.01
N ALA A 97 11.49 1.86 -5.65
CA ALA A 97 11.65 3.18 -5.07
C ALA A 97 10.45 4.03 -5.47
N VAL A 98 9.60 4.34 -4.50
CA VAL A 98 8.37 5.13 -4.67
C VAL A 98 8.55 6.47 -3.97
N ARG A 99 8.16 7.55 -4.65
CA ARG A 99 8.15 8.90 -4.10
C ARG A 99 6.77 9.54 -4.31
N ALA A 100 6.40 10.42 -3.41
CA ALA A 100 5.18 11.21 -3.52
C ALA A 100 5.47 12.71 -3.35
N THR A 101 4.77 13.53 -4.12
CA THR A 101 4.72 14.98 -3.95
C THR A 101 3.26 15.41 -3.92
N LEU A 102 2.86 16.17 -2.91
CA LEU A 102 1.52 16.74 -2.79
C LEU A 102 1.62 18.26 -2.97
N GLU A 103 0.82 18.81 -3.88
CA GLU A 103 0.74 20.25 -4.15
C GLU A 103 -0.67 20.78 -3.79
N GLY A 104 -0.73 21.71 -2.84
CA GLY A 104 -1.95 22.38 -2.37
C GLY A 104 -2.01 23.86 -2.76
N GLU A 105 -2.86 24.67 -2.12
CA GLU A 105 -2.99 26.12 -2.42
C GLU A 105 -1.77 26.95 -1.95
N GLY A 106 -0.62 26.76 -2.61
CA GLY A 106 0.62 27.49 -2.38
C GLY A 106 1.64 26.77 -1.48
N GLU A 107 1.36 25.53 -1.08
CA GLU A 107 2.26 24.69 -0.31
C GLU A 107 2.55 23.36 -1.03
N THR A 108 3.77 22.86 -0.86
CA THR A 108 4.24 21.61 -1.46
C THR A 108 4.83 20.73 -0.37
N VAL A 109 4.31 19.51 -0.23
CA VAL A 109 4.87 18.47 0.64
C VAL A 109 5.54 17.42 -0.23
N GLY A 110 6.87 17.36 -0.18
CA GLY A 110 7.67 16.38 -0.92
C GLY A 110 8.73 16.99 -1.86
N PRO A 111 9.40 16.15 -2.67
CA PRO A 111 9.19 14.70 -2.78
C PRO A 111 9.60 13.95 -1.51
N VAL A 112 8.71 13.11 -0.99
CA VAL A 112 8.97 12.22 0.16
C VAL A 112 9.12 10.77 -0.33
N ALA A 113 9.94 9.98 0.34
CA ALA A 113 10.01 8.54 0.07
C ALA A 113 8.78 7.85 0.67
N VAL A 114 8.22 6.89 -0.07
CA VAL A 114 7.10 6.06 0.37
C VAL A 114 7.62 4.61 0.45
N PRO A 115 8.19 4.18 1.59
CA PRO A 115 8.84 2.89 1.70
C PRO A 115 7.83 1.73 1.71
N PHE A 116 8.31 0.53 1.38
CA PHE A 116 7.52 -0.70 1.55
C PHE A 116 7.15 -0.90 3.02
N ILE A 117 5.88 -1.20 3.27
CA ILE A 117 5.38 -1.55 4.61
C ILE A 117 4.64 -2.89 4.58
N TRP A 118 4.76 -3.61 5.69
CA TRP A 118 3.97 -4.81 5.92
C TRP A 118 2.66 -4.42 6.60
N HIS A 119 1.53 -4.78 5.99
CA HIS A 119 0.21 -4.66 6.59
C HIS A 119 -0.52 -6.01 6.48
N PRO A 120 -1.28 -6.44 7.51
CA PRO A 120 -1.97 -7.74 7.50
C PRO A 120 -3.01 -7.91 6.39
N GLY A 121 -3.53 -6.80 5.84
CA GLY A 121 -4.51 -6.82 4.76
C GLY A 121 -3.89 -7.05 3.38
N LEU A 122 -2.88 -6.26 3.02
CA LEU A 122 -2.16 -6.35 1.76
C LEU A 122 -0.78 -5.69 1.89
N TYR A 123 0.11 -6.01 0.96
CA TYR A 123 1.36 -5.29 0.81
C TYR A 123 1.16 -3.99 0.03
N HIS A 124 1.77 -2.92 0.50
CA HIS A 124 1.77 -1.62 -0.13
C HIS A 124 3.01 -0.82 0.32
N TYR A 125 3.16 0.35 -0.24
CA TYR A 125 4.13 1.35 0.20
C TYR A 125 3.38 2.37 1.06
N GLY A 126 3.97 2.90 2.12
CA GLY A 126 3.28 3.88 2.95
C GLY A 126 4.21 4.76 3.78
N THR A 127 3.73 5.96 4.09
CA THR A 127 4.39 6.90 5.01
C THR A 127 3.35 7.78 5.68
N ASN A 128 3.59 8.12 6.95
CA ASN A 128 2.87 9.23 7.56
C ASN A 128 3.42 10.57 7.05
N LEU A 129 2.56 11.58 7.07
CA LEU A 129 2.83 12.96 6.67
C LEU A 129 2.11 13.94 7.60
N GLU A 130 2.70 15.12 7.76
CA GLU A 130 2.03 16.30 8.30
C GLU A 130 1.60 17.18 7.13
N LEU A 131 0.30 17.19 6.81
CA LEU A 131 -0.27 18.00 5.75
C LEU A 131 -0.85 19.33 6.30
N PRO A 132 -0.64 20.46 5.60
CA PRO A 132 -1.13 21.77 6.02
C PRO A 132 -2.65 21.93 5.82
N GLY A 133 -3.42 21.89 6.91
CA GLY A 133 -4.85 22.22 6.88
C GLY A 133 -5.73 21.19 6.15
N GLU A 134 -7.02 21.50 6.07
CA GLU A 134 -8.01 20.64 5.41
C GLU A 134 -8.28 21.13 3.98
N GLU A 135 -7.66 20.51 2.97
CA GLU A 135 -7.77 20.91 1.57
C GLU A 135 -7.65 19.73 0.58
N THR A 136 -7.73 20.06 -0.71
CA THR A 136 -7.48 19.13 -1.82
C THR A 136 -6.07 19.33 -2.32
N TYR A 137 -5.34 18.25 -2.53
CA TYR A 137 -3.98 18.24 -3.06
C TYR A 137 -3.95 17.53 -4.41
N ASP A 138 -3.14 18.05 -5.33
CA ASP A 138 -2.70 17.28 -6.48
C ASP A 138 -1.54 16.37 -6.02
N LEU A 139 -1.78 15.07 -5.98
CA LEU A 139 -0.80 14.05 -5.58
C LEU A 139 -0.11 13.50 -6.82
N MET A 140 1.21 13.65 -6.88
CA MET A 140 2.07 13.00 -7.87
C MET A 140 2.83 11.84 -7.21
N VAL A 141 2.65 10.63 -7.74
CA VAL A 141 3.37 9.42 -7.34
C VAL A 141 4.36 9.07 -8.43
N GLU A 142 5.64 9.00 -8.09
CA GLU A 142 6.73 8.60 -8.97
C GLU A 142 7.23 7.21 -8.57
N VAL A 143 7.36 6.31 -9.55
CA VAL A 143 7.85 4.95 -9.37
C VAL A 143 9.07 4.76 -10.26
N GLU A 144 10.24 4.60 -9.65
CA GLU A 144 11.48 4.32 -10.38
C GLU A 144 11.46 2.88 -10.93
N ALA A 145 12.02 2.68 -12.12
CA ALA A 145 12.14 1.38 -12.76
C ALA A 145 12.95 0.41 -11.87
N PRO A 146 12.46 -0.82 -11.63
CA PRO A 146 13.17 -1.77 -10.79
C PRO A 146 14.51 -2.21 -11.39
N SER A 147 15.50 -2.30 -10.51
CA SER A 147 16.85 -2.79 -10.84
C SER A 147 17.02 -4.31 -10.73
N PHE A 148 16.01 -5.03 -10.21
CA PHE A 148 16.08 -6.48 -10.10
C PHE A 148 16.05 -7.15 -11.49
N PRO A 149 16.72 -8.31 -11.65
CA PRO A 149 16.67 -9.07 -12.89
C PRO A 149 15.28 -9.71 -13.11
N ARG A 150 14.91 -9.89 -14.37
CA ARG A 150 13.64 -10.49 -14.81
C ARG A 150 13.94 -11.74 -15.64
N HIS A 151 13.25 -12.83 -15.32
CA HIS A 151 13.25 -14.10 -16.08
C HIS A 151 12.23 -14.04 -17.22
N ASP A 152 12.26 -15.04 -18.12
CA ASP A 152 11.32 -15.23 -19.23
C ASP A 152 11.60 -14.30 -20.43
N GLU A 153 12.04 -14.86 -21.57
CA GLU A 153 12.40 -14.09 -22.79
C GLU A 153 11.16 -13.40 -23.40
N GLU A 154 9.98 -13.99 -23.26
CA GLU A 154 8.73 -13.51 -23.84
C GLU A 154 8.00 -12.52 -22.93
N ASN A 155 8.02 -12.75 -21.62
CA ASN A 155 7.24 -11.99 -20.64
C ASN A 155 8.08 -11.07 -19.74
N GLY A 156 9.41 -11.22 -19.72
CA GLY A 156 10.30 -10.54 -18.78
C GLY A 156 10.74 -9.13 -19.18
N ASP A 157 10.53 -8.73 -20.44
CA ASP A 157 10.84 -7.38 -20.94
C ASP A 157 9.75 -6.37 -20.55
N ARG A 158 9.64 -6.11 -19.24
CA ARG A 158 8.60 -5.28 -18.62
C ARG A 158 9.19 -4.44 -17.49
N TYR A 159 8.49 -3.35 -17.12
CA TYR A 159 8.90 -2.46 -16.03
C TYR A 159 10.25 -1.77 -16.30
N ALA A 160 10.52 -1.42 -17.57
CA ALA A 160 11.82 -0.89 -17.99
C ALA A 160 11.97 0.62 -17.78
N GLU A 161 10.86 1.33 -17.62
CA GLU A 161 10.80 2.80 -17.59
C GLU A 161 10.21 3.27 -16.27
N ASP A 162 10.68 4.43 -15.79
CA ASP A 162 10.06 5.14 -14.68
C ASP A 162 8.64 5.57 -15.08
N VAL A 163 7.73 5.58 -14.11
CA VAL A 163 6.36 6.06 -14.33
C VAL A 163 5.95 7.10 -13.30
N SER A 164 5.07 8.01 -13.71
CA SER A 164 4.47 9.04 -12.85
C SER A 164 2.97 8.98 -12.99
N ALA A 165 2.26 8.88 -11.87
CA ALA A 165 0.80 8.91 -11.79
C ALA A 165 0.36 10.15 -11.02
N THR A 166 -0.69 10.82 -11.48
CA THR A 166 -1.26 12.00 -10.80
C THR A 166 -2.69 11.75 -10.39
N PHE A 167 -3.01 12.14 -9.17
CA PHE A 167 -4.32 11.97 -8.55
C PHE A 167 -4.77 13.25 -7.86
N ARG A 168 -6.06 13.31 -7.52
CA ARG A 168 -6.57 14.30 -6.56
C ARG A 168 -6.83 13.65 -5.22
N ALA A 169 -6.12 14.11 -4.21
CA ALA A 169 -6.29 13.69 -2.83
C ALA A 169 -7.05 14.78 -2.04
N SER A 170 -7.82 14.40 -1.02
CA SER A 170 -8.59 15.32 -0.18
C SER A 170 -8.52 14.87 1.26
N THR A 171 -8.18 15.78 2.16
CA THR A 171 -8.19 15.53 3.61
C THR A 171 -9.58 15.72 4.24
N SER A 172 -10.59 16.09 3.46
CA SER A 172 -11.95 16.28 3.96
C SER A 172 -12.64 14.94 4.15
N ARG A 173 -12.94 14.60 5.40
CA ARG A 173 -13.78 13.44 5.72
C ARG A 173 -15.15 13.57 5.05
N PRO A 174 -15.59 12.63 4.20
CA PRO A 174 -17.01 12.49 3.97
C PRO A 174 -17.69 12.20 5.33
N ASP A 175 -18.84 12.82 5.59
CA ASP A 175 -19.64 12.64 6.81
C ASP A 175 -19.99 11.15 7.00
N ARG A 176 -19.12 10.43 7.74
CA ARG A 176 -19.25 9.00 8.04
C ARG A 176 -19.87 8.84 9.43
N THR A 177 -21.11 9.30 9.61
CA THR A 177 -21.96 8.75 10.68
C THR A 177 -22.17 7.26 10.39
N GLU A 178 -21.61 6.40 11.26
CA GLU A 178 -21.64 4.93 11.21
C GLU A 178 -20.68 4.25 10.22
N ARG A 179 -19.40 4.11 10.62
CA ARG A 179 -18.61 2.88 10.41
C ARG A 179 -17.31 2.96 11.22
N HIS A 180 -17.36 2.49 12.47
CA HIS A 180 -16.18 2.22 13.27
C HIS A 180 -15.54 0.91 12.79
N ILE A 181 -14.56 0.98 11.88
CA ILE A 181 -13.48 -0.03 11.88
C ILE A 181 -12.37 0.59 12.73
N ARG A 182 -12.52 0.52 14.06
CA ARG A 182 -11.36 0.72 14.94
C ARG A 182 -10.57 -0.58 14.88
N PHE A 183 -9.37 -0.57 14.31
CA PHE A 183 -8.37 -1.60 14.53
C PHE A 183 -7.97 -1.60 16.02
N PHE A 184 -8.78 -2.25 16.86
CA PHE A 184 -8.39 -2.55 18.24
C PHE A 184 -7.46 -3.77 18.21
N VAL A 185 -6.15 -3.55 18.12
CA VAL A 185 -5.17 -4.55 18.55
C VAL A 185 -5.24 -4.65 20.08
N ARG A 186 -6.20 -5.43 20.58
CA ARG A 186 -6.30 -5.73 22.01
C ARG A 186 -5.31 -6.84 22.35
N PHE A 187 -4.10 -6.47 22.76
CA PHE A 187 -3.17 -7.41 23.41
C PHE A 187 -3.86 -8.06 24.62
N ARG A 188 -4.14 -9.37 24.56
CA ARG A 188 -4.38 -10.17 25.75
C ARG A 188 -3.02 -10.57 26.34
N ALA A 189 -2.50 -9.74 27.22
CA ALA A 189 -1.63 -10.24 28.27
C ALA A 189 -2.53 -10.84 29.35
N ASP A 190 -2.52 -12.17 29.47
CA ASP A 190 -2.59 -12.89 30.75
C ASP A 190 -2.78 -14.39 30.48
N SER A 191 -1.65 -15.11 30.45
CA SER A 191 -1.62 -16.53 30.72
C SER A 191 -0.79 -16.75 31.99
N VAL A 192 -1.47 -16.70 33.14
CA VAL A 192 -0.98 -17.32 34.36
C VAL A 192 -2.07 -18.27 34.87
N LEU A 193 -1.85 -19.56 34.60
CA LEU A 193 -2.58 -20.66 35.21
C LEU A 193 -2.32 -20.66 36.72
N PHE A 194 -3.35 -20.35 37.51
CA PHE A 194 -3.45 -20.85 38.88
C PHE A 194 -4.54 -21.92 38.93
N ARG A 195 -4.11 -23.18 39.14
CA ARG A 195 -4.96 -24.26 39.63
C ARG A 195 -5.38 -23.91 41.06
N ALA A 196 -6.69 -23.88 41.31
CA ALA A 196 -7.22 -24.04 42.65
C ALA A 196 -7.70 -25.49 42.79
N ASP A 197 -7.03 -26.24 43.66
CA ASP A 197 -7.48 -27.54 44.14
C ASP A 197 -8.75 -27.38 45.00
N SER A 198 -9.67 -28.33 44.86
CA SER A 198 -10.90 -28.44 45.64
C SER A 198 -10.71 -29.34 46.86
N VAL A 199 -10.89 -28.77 48.06
CA VAL A 199 -11.14 -29.42 49.38
C VAL A 199 -11.76 -28.30 50.25
N LEU A 200 -12.96 -28.29 50.83
CA LEU A 200 -13.99 -29.26 51.26
C LEU A 200 -15.39 -28.67 50.99
#